data_AF-A0A7D9I376-F1
#
_entry.id   AF-A0A7D9I376-F1
#
_cell.length_a   1.000
_cell.length_b   1.000
_cell.length_c   1.000
_cell.angle_alpha   90.00
_cell.angle_beta   90.00
_cell.angle_gamma   90.00
#
_symmetry.space_group_name_H-M   'P 1'
#
loop_
_entity.id
_entity.type
_entity.pdbx_description
1 polymer ?
#
loop_
_entity_poly.entity_id
_entity_poly.type
_entity_poly.pdbx_seq_one_letter_code
_entity_poly.pdbx_strand_id
1 'polypeptide(L)'
;AYRDHLISEGENADKLEETITFLTHTSVMVELFSDKYAIFHVKDNRILKLQRALQYFHNWKLNAITSKEFLSYKSWFDLQSMILGFISLVKSKLARFPGSCIKPAIVNQDVVQNHFCQLRGANGQNDNPTYQMVQGTQNSVIFGQTTISKKCNTGTTTKNVSFTGLPKEKLFSRR
;
A
#
# COMPACT_ATOMS: atom_id res chain seq x y z
N ALA A 1 22.29 -3.31 -27.69
CA ALA A 1 22.38 -4.78 -27.73
C ALA A 1 21.06 -5.43 -28.10
N TYR A 2 20.04 -5.49 -27.22
CA TYR A 2 18.74 -6.13 -27.55
C TYR A 2 17.89 -5.32 -28.55
N ARG A 3 17.89 -3.99 -28.42
CA ARG A 3 17.24 -3.06 -29.36
C ARG A 3 17.79 -3.21 -30.79
N ASP A 4 19.11 -3.28 -30.91
CA ASP A 4 19.79 -3.40 -32.20
C ASP A 4 19.51 -4.76 -32.86
N HIS A 5 19.35 -5.82 -32.04
CA HIS A 5 18.94 -7.15 -32.49
C HIS A 5 17.51 -7.16 -33.05
N LEU A 6 16.55 -6.54 -32.37
CA LEU A 6 15.16 -6.47 -32.84
C LEU A 6 14.99 -5.66 -34.13
N ILE A 7 15.76 -4.58 -34.26
CA ILE A 7 15.83 -3.80 -35.51
C ILE A 7 16.41 -4.66 -36.63
N SER A 8 17.40 -5.52 -36.35
CA SER A 8 17.96 -6.45 -37.34
C SER A 8 17.01 -7.58 -37.75
N GLU A 9 16.07 -7.97 -36.88
CA GLU A 9 15.05 -8.99 -37.15
C GLU A 9 13.76 -8.44 -37.78
N GLY A 10 13.69 -7.13 -38.05
CA GLY A 10 12.51 -6.48 -38.62
C GLY A 10 11.34 -6.33 -37.65
N GLU A 11 11.59 -6.50 -36.34
CA GLU A 11 10.58 -6.26 -35.31
C GLU A 11 10.41 -4.76 -35.00
N ASN A 12 9.19 -4.39 -34.64
CA ASN A 12 8.77 -3.00 -34.53
C ASN A 12 9.31 -2.37 -33.23
N ALA A 13 10.51 -1.79 -33.30
CA ALA A 13 11.24 -1.22 -32.16
C ALA A 13 10.44 -0.17 -31.37
N ASP A 14 9.47 0.49 -32.00
CA ASP A 14 8.60 1.48 -31.37
C ASP A 14 7.72 0.88 -30.26
N LYS A 15 7.19 -0.34 -30.47
CA LYS A 15 6.38 -1.04 -29.45
C LYS A 15 7.20 -1.41 -28.21
N LEU A 16 8.48 -1.72 -28.40
CA LEU A 16 9.39 -1.99 -27.30
C LEU A 16 9.64 -0.72 -26.48
N GLU A 17 9.87 0.42 -27.13
CA GLU A 17 10.10 1.70 -26.46
C GLU A 17 8.87 2.15 -25.65
N GLU A 18 7.66 1.97 -26.20
CA GLU A 18 6.41 2.22 -25.47
C GLU A 18 6.28 1.34 -24.22
N THR A 19 6.62 0.05 -24.35
CA THR A 19 6.59 -0.90 -23.23
C THR A 19 7.62 -0.51 -22.16
N ILE A 20 8.84 -0.17 -22.54
CA ILE A 20 9.89 0.30 -21.62
C ILE A 20 9.42 1.56 -20.90
N THR A 21 8.79 2.49 -21.62
CA THR A 21 8.27 3.75 -21.04
C THR A 21 7.19 3.46 -20.00
N PHE A 22 6.23 2.59 -20.33
CA PHE A 22 5.20 2.15 -19.39
C PHE A 22 5.79 1.48 -18.14
N LEU A 23 6.74 0.56 -18.32
CA LEU A 23 7.42 -0.12 -17.21
C LEU A 23 8.21 0.86 -16.33
N THR A 24 8.85 1.86 -16.93
CA THR A 24 9.60 2.89 -16.21
C THR A 24 8.68 3.73 -15.31
N HIS A 25 7.52 4.14 -15.81
CA HIS A 25 6.58 4.91 -15.00
C HIS A 25 5.85 4.08 -13.93
N THR A 26 5.62 2.79 -14.21
CA THR A 26 5.04 1.88 -13.22
C THR A 26 6.03 1.47 -12.13
N SER A 27 7.31 1.28 -12.44
CA SER A 27 8.34 0.93 -11.46
C SER A 27 8.51 2.01 -10.39
N VAL A 28 8.36 3.29 -10.75
CA VAL A 28 8.39 4.42 -9.81
C VAL A 28 7.42 4.22 -8.65
N MET A 29 6.21 3.69 -8.91
CA MET A 29 5.22 3.44 -7.87
C MET A 29 5.66 2.31 -6.95
N VAL A 30 6.13 1.20 -7.52
CA VAL A 30 6.60 0.03 -6.76
C VAL A 30 7.81 0.39 -5.90
N GLU A 31 8.79 1.07 -6.49
CA GLU A 31 10.01 1.55 -5.80
C GLU A 31 9.64 2.46 -4.64
N LEU A 32 8.77 3.45 -4.87
CA LEU A 32 8.35 4.39 -3.84
C LEU A 32 7.63 3.66 -2.70
N PHE A 33 6.58 2.88 -2.97
CA PHE A 33 5.78 2.27 -1.91
C PHE A 33 6.47 1.09 -1.20
N SER A 34 7.59 0.60 -1.74
CA SER A 34 8.46 -0.37 -1.06
C SER A 34 9.60 0.29 -0.28
N ASP A 35 9.76 1.62 -0.41
CA ASP A 35 10.88 2.36 0.16
C ASP A 35 10.76 2.52 1.68
N LYS A 36 11.78 2.02 2.40
CA LYS A 36 11.88 2.07 3.86
C LYS A 36 12.49 3.39 4.35
N TYR A 37 13.11 4.17 3.47
CA TYR A 37 13.74 5.45 3.80
C TYR A 37 12.71 6.57 3.92
N ALA A 38 12.90 7.40 4.94
CA ALA A 38 11.98 8.47 5.26
C ALA A 38 12.05 9.63 4.25
N ILE A 39 10.91 10.25 3.99
CA ILE A 39 10.73 11.52 3.29
C ILE A 39 10.58 12.61 4.35
N PHE A 40 11.47 13.60 4.30
CA PHE A 40 11.49 14.74 5.24
C PHE A 40 10.97 16.04 4.62
N HIS A 41 10.91 16.11 3.28
CA HIS A 41 10.59 17.35 2.57
C HIS A 41 9.64 17.08 1.40
N VAL A 42 8.79 18.07 1.11
CA VAL A 42 7.82 18.00 -0.02
C VAL A 42 8.52 18.00 -1.38
N LYS A 43 9.74 18.55 -1.47
CA LYS A 43 10.55 18.61 -2.69
C LYS A 43 11.42 17.36 -2.90
N ASP A 44 11.15 16.27 -2.17
CA ASP A 44 11.88 15.00 -2.33
C ASP A 44 11.76 14.50 -3.79
N ASN A 45 12.88 14.05 -4.36
CA ASN A 45 12.93 13.60 -5.75
C ASN A 45 11.94 12.46 -6.04
N ARG A 46 11.67 11.60 -5.05
CA ARG A 46 10.70 10.51 -5.20
C ARG A 46 9.28 11.03 -5.41
N ILE A 47 8.92 12.15 -4.78
CA ILE A 47 7.63 12.83 -4.99
C ILE A 47 7.55 13.41 -6.40
N LEU A 48 8.62 14.04 -6.87
CA LEU A 48 8.69 14.59 -8.24
C LEU A 48 8.57 13.48 -9.30
N LYS A 49 9.25 12.34 -9.10
CA LYS A 49 9.11 11.16 -9.98
C LYS A 49 7.66 10.66 -10.02
N LEU A 50 7.00 10.59 -8.87
CA LEU A 50 5.59 10.15 -8.78
C LEU A 50 4.64 11.11 -9.52
N GLN A 51 4.87 12.42 -9.43
CA GLN A 51 4.11 13.42 -10.19
C GLN A 51 4.29 13.25 -11.70
N ARG A 52 5.53 12.99 -12.17
CA ARG A 52 5.80 12.72 -13.59
C ARG A 52 5.12 11.44 -14.06
N ALA A 53 5.10 10.39 -13.24
CA ALA A 53 4.38 9.16 -13.55
C ALA A 53 2.87 9.42 -13.69
N LEU A 54 2.25 10.19 -12.78
CA LEU A 54 0.85 10.58 -12.91
C LEU A 54 0.57 11.36 -14.21
N GLN A 55 1.44 12.31 -14.55
CA GLN A 55 1.31 13.07 -15.80
C GLN A 55 1.38 12.16 -17.03
N TYR A 56 2.28 11.18 -17.03
CA TYR A 56 2.36 10.17 -18.10
C TYR A 56 1.03 9.43 -18.28
N PHE A 57 0.45 8.90 -17.20
CA PHE A 57 -0.85 8.20 -17.30
C PHE A 57 -1.99 9.13 -17.72
N HIS A 58 -1.96 10.39 -17.30
CA HIS A 58 -2.93 11.38 -17.73
C HIS A 58 -2.84 11.64 -19.24
N ASN A 59 -1.63 11.81 -19.77
CA ASN A 59 -1.40 11.99 -21.20
C ASN A 59 -1.82 10.74 -21.99
N TRP A 60 -1.50 9.55 -21.50
CA TRP A 60 -1.96 8.29 -22.11
C TRP A 60 -3.49 8.22 -22.17
N LYS A 61 -4.18 8.59 -21.08
CA LYS A 61 -5.65 8.64 -21.06
C LYS A 61 -6.22 9.60 -22.11
N LEU A 62 -5.62 10.77 -22.28
CA LEU A 62 -6.08 11.78 -23.26
C LEU A 62 -5.89 11.29 -24.71
N ASN A 63 -4.87 10.47 -24.96
CA ASN A 63 -4.56 9.94 -26.28
C ASN A 63 -5.30 8.63 -26.60
N ALA A 64 -5.93 7.98 -25.61
CA ALA A 64 -6.71 6.78 -25.82
C ALA A 64 -8.01 7.10 -26.56
N ILE A 65 -8.20 6.48 -27.73
CA ILE A 65 -9.38 6.66 -28.58
C ILE A 65 -10.51 5.78 -28.06
N THR A 66 -10.17 4.57 -27.60
CA THR A 66 -11.14 3.59 -27.09
C THR A 66 -10.92 3.26 -25.61
N SER A 67 -11.99 2.82 -24.95
CA SER A 67 -11.92 2.37 -23.55
C SER A 67 -11.05 1.12 -23.34
N LYS A 68 -10.67 0.42 -24.43
CA LYS A 68 -9.80 -0.76 -24.40
C LYS A 68 -8.31 -0.40 -24.45
N GLU A 69 -7.98 0.81 -24.88
CA GLU A 69 -6.60 1.30 -25.01
C GLU A 69 -6.05 1.89 -23.71
N PHE A 70 -6.87 1.94 -22.67
CA PHE A 70 -6.51 2.51 -21.37
C PHE A 70 -7.00 1.64 -20.21
N LEU A 71 -6.51 1.95 -19.02
CA LEU A 71 -6.95 1.33 -17.77
C LEU A 71 -8.47 1.48 -17.59
N SER A 72 -9.07 0.47 -16.96
CA SER A 72 -10.47 0.57 -16.54
C SER A 72 -10.71 1.79 -15.66
N TYR A 73 -11.91 2.35 -15.70
CA TYR A 73 -12.26 3.53 -14.90
C TYR A 73 -11.91 3.38 -13.41
N LYS A 74 -12.18 2.19 -12.83
CA LYS A 74 -11.88 1.88 -11.43
C LYS A 74 -10.37 1.88 -11.17
N SER A 75 -9.60 1.17 -11.99
CA SER A 75 -8.14 1.09 -11.84
C SER A 75 -7.49 2.47 -12.00
N TRP A 76 -7.97 3.28 -12.95
CA TRP A 76 -7.50 4.64 -13.12
C TRP A 76 -7.82 5.53 -11.92
N PHE A 77 -9.05 5.46 -11.41
CA PHE A 77 -9.45 6.19 -10.20
C PHE A 77 -8.58 5.81 -9.00
N ASP A 78 -8.33 4.52 -8.80
CA ASP A 78 -7.50 4.02 -7.71
C ASP A 78 -6.05 4.53 -7.84
N LEU A 79 -5.48 4.49 -9.05
CA LEU A 79 -4.13 4.97 -9.32
C LEU A 79 -4.01 6.48 -9.06
N GLN A 80 -4.96 7.28 -9.53
CA GLN A 80 -5.00 8.72 -9.26
C GLN A 80 -5.10 9.00 -7.76
N SER A 81 -6.04 8.32 -7.09
CA SER A 81 -6.31 8.50 -5.66
C SER A 81 -5.09 8.11 -4.82
N MET A 82 -4.42 7.01 -5.17
CA MET A 82 -3.20 6.57 -4.51
C MET A 82 -2.08 7.63 -4.63
N ILE A 83 -1.80 8.11 -5.84
CA ILE A 83 -0.72 9.07 -6.08
C ILE A 83 -1.02 10.42 -5.42
N LEU A 84 -2.18 11.00 -5.72
CA LEU A 84 -2.57 12.32 -5.21
C LEU A 84 -2.75 12.27 -3.69
N GLY A 85 -3.33 11.19 -3.18
CA GLY A 85 -3.51 10.97 -1.75
C GLY A 85 -2.17 10.93 -1.01
N PHE A 86 -1.18 10.20 -1.54
CA PHE A 86 0.15 10.15 -0.94
C PHE A 86 0.85 11.51 -0.96
N ILE A 87 0.80 12.25 -2.08
CA ILE A 87 1.39 13.58 -2.17
C ILE A 87 0.73 14.54 -1.16
N SER A 88 -0.59 14.48 -1.05
CA SER A 88 -1.36 15.29 -0.10
C SER A 88 -0.98 14.94 1.34
N LEU A 89 -0.89 13.64 1.66
CA LEU A 89 -0.45 13.16 2.97
C LEU A 89 0.92 13.73 3.34
N VAL A 90 1.88 13.70 2.41
CA VAL A 90 3.23 14.26 2.63
C VAL A 90 3.18 15.75 2.91
N LYS A 91 2.46 16.51 2.09
CA LYS A 91 2.30 17.96 2.28
C LYS A 91 1.65 18.29 3.63
N SER A 92 0.51 17.67 3.93
CA SER A 92 -0.27 17.94 5.13
C SER A 92 0.47 17.56 6.40
N LYS A 93 1.13 16.39 6.43
CA LYS A 93 1.84 15.94 7.64
C LYS A 93 3.06 16.82 7.92
N LEU A 94 3.89 17.09 6.91
CA LEU A 94 5.11 17.88 7.10
C LEU A 94 4.80 19.35 7.42
N ALA A 95 3.72 19.90 6.88
CA ALA A 95 3.25 21.24 7.23
C ALA A 95 2.71 21.30 8.67
N ARG A 96 1.92 20.31 9.08
CA ARG A 96 1.29 20.28 10.41
C ARG A 96 2.27 19.91 11.53
N PHE A 97 3.25 19.07 11.23
CA PHE A 97 4.23 18.57 12.21
C PHE A 97 5.65 18.79 11.67
N PRO A 98 6.21 20.00 11.86
CA PRO A 98 7.58 20.30 11.47
C PRO A 98 8.57 19.34 12.14
N GLY A 99 9.57 18.87 11.37
CA GLY A 99 10.55 17.88 11.84
C GLY A 99 10.07 16.43 11.83
N SER A 100 8.79 16.17 11.51
CA SER A 100 8.30 14.81 11.26
C SER A 100 8.77 14.27 9.91
N CYS A 101 8.53 12.98 9.67
CA CYS A 101 8.83 12.33 8.40
C CYS A 101 7.79 11.26 8.04
N ILE A 102 7.83 10.78 6.80
CA ILE A 102 6.98 9.67 6.33
C ILE A 102 7.86 8.61 5.69
N LYS A 103 7.69 7.36 6.11
CA LYS A 103 8.25 6.22 5.38
C LYS A 103 7.16 5.71 4.42
N PRO A 104 7.40 5.69 3.10
CA PRO A 104 6.41 5.21 2.15
C PRO A 104 5.94 3.77 2.44
N ALA A 105 6.86 2.87 2.79
CA ALA A 105 6.58 1.45 3.04
C ALA A 105 5.60 1.14 4.19
N ILE A 106 5.27 2.12 5.03
CA ILE A 106 4.28 1.92 6.11
C ILE A 106 2.87 2.41 5.73
N VAL A 107 2.70 2.95 4.52
CA VAL A 107 1.42 3.49 4.04
C VAL A 107 0.61 2.42 3.30
N ASN A 108 1.24 1.33 2.89
CA ASN A 108 0.57 0.20 2.24
C ASN A 108 -0.05 -0.77 3.27
N GLN A 109 -0.74 -1.80 2.79
CA GLN A 109 -1.41 -2.80 3.63
C GLN A 109 -0.53 -4.03 3.92
N ASP A 110 0.76 -4.02 3.57
CA ASP A 110 1.64 -5.18 3.70
C ASP A 110 1.74 -5.66 5.15
N VAL A 111 1.75 -4.73 6.11
CA VAL A 111 1.76 -5.06 7.55
C VAL A 111 0.51 -5.86 7.94
N VAL A 112 -0.65 -5.50 7.40
CA VAL A 112 -1.92 -6.20 7.65
C VAL A 112 -1.90 -7.57 6.98
N GLN A 113 -1.41 -7.67 5.74
CA GLN A 113 -1.27 -8.94 5.05
C GLN A 113 -0.30 -9.89 5.77
N ASN A 114 0.83 -9.36 6.26
CA ASN A 114 1.78 -10.10 7.06
C ASN A 114 1.16 -10.59 8.37
N HIS A 115 0.30 -9.79 9.00
CA HIS A 115 -0.46 -10.24 10.17
C HIS A 115 -1.41 -11.40 9.82
N PHE A 116 -2.12 -11.32 8.70
CA PHE A 116 -2.95 -12.46 8.24
C PHE A 116 -2.11 -13.71 7.95
N CYS A 117 -0.90 -13.56 7.41
CA CYS A 117 0.03 -14.68 7.24
C CYS A 117 0.44 -15.30 8.57
N GLN A 118 0.71 -14.49 9.61
CA GLN A 118 0.99 -14.99 10.96
C GLN A 118 -0.19 -15.76 11.54
N LEU A 119 -1.42 -15.26 11.36
CA LEU A 119 -2.63 -15.94 11.85
C LEU A 119 -2.83 -17.30 11.17
N ARG A 120 -2.61 -17.40 9.85
CA ARG A 120 -2.67 -18.69 9.13
C ARG A 120 -1.54 -19.62 9.57
N GLY A 121 -0.30 -19.13 9.60
CA GLY A 121 0.87 -19.93 9.98
C GLY A 121 0.79 -20.49 11.41
N ALA A 122 0.18 -19.76 12.34
CA ALA A 122 -0.04 -20.22 13.71
C ALA A 122 -1.12 -21.32 13.84
N ASN A 123 -1.91 -21.57 12.79
CA ASN A 123 -2.87 -22.68 12.72
C ASN A 123 -2.31 -23.93 12.01
N GLY A 124 -0.99 -23.98 11.76
CA GLY A 124 -0.33 -25.15 11.18
C GLY A 124 -0.80 -25.43 9.76
N GLN A 125 -1.24 -26.66 9.48
CA GLN A 125 -1.77 -27.06 8.16
C GLN A 125 -3.20 -26.56 7.90
N ASN A 126 -3.82 -25.86 8.84
CA ASN A 126 -5.14 -25.28 8.63
C ASN A 126 -5.02 -23.86 8.05
N ASP A 127 -4.87 -23.80 6.72
CA ASP A 127 -4.74 -22.54 5.97
C ASP A 127 -6.02 -21.67 5.98
N ASN A 128 -7.17 -22.27 6.31
CA ASN A 128 -8.48 -21.63 6.33
C ASN A 128 -9.17 -21.82 7.69
N PRO A 129 -8.62 -21.22 8.76
CA PRO A 129 -9.15 -21.37 10.11
C PRO A 129 -10.56 -20.77 10.23
N THR A 130 -11.39 -21.37 11.09
CA THR A 130 -12.71 -20.80 11.41
C THR A 130 -12.55 -19.49 12.19
N TYR A 131 -13.61 -18.68 12.24
CA TYR A 131 -13.61 -17.44 13.00
C TYR A 131 -13.15 -17.61 14.46
N GLN A 132 -13.62 -18.65 15.15
CA GLN A 132 -13.25 -18.91 16.55
C GLN A 132 -11.76 -19.24 16.69
N MET A 133 -11.19 -19.95 15.72
CA MET A 133 -9.77 -20.26 15.69
C MET A 133 -8.95 -18.99 15.45
N VAL A 134 -9.32 -18.18 14.46
CA VAL A 134 -8.71 -16.86 14.22
C VAL A 134 -8.74 -15.99 15.46
N GLN A 135 -9.88 -15.95 16.16
CA GLN A 135 -10.03 -15.19 17.41
C GLN A 135 -9.05 -15.69 18.49
N GLY A 136 -8.96 -17.00 18.70
CA GLY A 136 -8.03 -17.61 19.65
C GLY A 136 -6.56 -17.32 19.30
N THR A 137 -6.20 -17.46 18.03
CA THR A 137 -4.86 -17.17 17.51
C THR A 137 -4.52 -15.68 17.66
N GLN A 138 -5.44 -14.79 17.32
CA GLN A 138 -5.23 -13.34 17.42
C GLN A 138 -4.99 -12.91 18.87
N ASN A 139 -5.76 -13.44 19.82
CA ASN A 139 -5.52 -13.21 21.25
C ASN A 139 -4.13 -13.71 21.65
N SER A 140 -3.73 -14.89 21.19
CA SER A 140 -2.41 -15.46 21.48
C SER A 140 -1.28 -14.59 20.92
N VAL A 141 -1.43 -14.04 19.71
CA VAL A 141 -0.48 -13.08 19.12
C VAL A 141 -0.42 -11.80 19.96
N ILE A 142 -1.56 -11.24 20.37
CA ILE A 142 -1.63 -10.01 21.17
C ILE A 142 -0.95 -10.21 22.54
N PHE A 143 -1.23 -11.33 23.22
CA PHE A 143 -0.64 -11.63 24.52
C PHE A 143 0.83 -12.08 24.45
N GLY A 144 1.23 -12.71 23.33
CA GLY A 144 2.60 -13.17 23.10
C GLY A 144 3.57 -12.08 22.63
N GLN A 145 3.08 -10.91 22.22
CA GLN A 145 3.93 -9.78 21.88
C GLN A 145 4.56 -9.18 23.15
N THR A 146 5.90 -9.23 23.24
CA THR A 146 6.65 -8.50 24.25
C THR A 146 6.34 -7.01 24.12
N THR A 147 6.06 -6.31 25.22
CA THR A 147 5.83 -4.85 25.21
C THR A 147 7.11 -4.10 24.84
N ILE A 148 7.35 -3.90 23.54
CA ILE A 148 8.45 -3.08 23.03
C ILE A 148 8.03 -1.60 23.12
N SER A 149 7.88 -1.06 24.34
CA SER A 149 8.00 0.36 24.72
C SER A 149 7.08 0.76 25.88
N LYS A 150 7.66 1.37 26.92
CA LYS A 150 6.94 2.11 27.98
C LYS A 150 6.61 3.57 27.58
N LYS A 151 6.85 4.00 26.33
CA LYS A 151 6.68 5.40 25.88
C LYS A 151 5.33 5.68 25.17
N CYS A 152 4.24 5.07 25.64
CA CYS A 152 2.89 5.57 25.39
C CYS A 152 2.21 5.83 26.73
N ASN A 153 2.67 6.88 27.44
CA ASN A 153 2.00 7.39 28.63
C ASN A 153 0.91 8.39 28.22
N THR A 154 -0.20 7.88 27.68
CA THR A 154 -1.51 8.53 27.76
C THR A 154 -2.56 7.44 27.82
N GLY A 155 -2.69 6.85 29.00
CA GLY A 155 -3.70 5.85 29.30
C GLY A 155 -3.45 5.30 30.68
N THR A 156 -4.07 5.92 31.69
CA THR A 156 -4.26 5.35 33.02
C THR A 156 -4.65 3.87 32.86
N THR A 157 -3.98 3.00 33.62
CA THR A 157 -4.18 1.55 33.64
C THR A 157 -5.57 1.20 34.14
N THR A 158 -6.60 1.37 33.32
CA THR A 158 -7.95 0.88 33.58
C THR A 158 -8.26 -0.23 32.60
N LYS A 159 -7.98 -1.45 33.08
CA LYS A 159 -8.45 -2.76 32.60
C LYS A 159 -8.10 -3.09 31.14
N ASN A 160 -7.43 -4.23 30.97
CA ASN A 160 -7.21 -4.88 29.68
C ASN A 160 -8.52 -4.94 28.88
N VAL A 161 -8.63 -4.12 27.83
CA VAL A 161 -9.70 -4.23 26.83
C VAL A 161 -9.09 -4.64 25.50
N SER A 162 -8.33 -5.74 25.48
CA SER A 162 -8.02 -6.45 24.24
C SER A 162 -9.12 -7.51 24.01
N PHE A 163 -10.33 -7.04 23.72
CA PHE A 163 -11.40 -7.90 23.22
C PHE A 163 -11.59 -7.61 21.74
N THR A 164 -11.09 -8.52 20.90
CA THR A 164 -11.33 -8.52 19.44
C THR A 164 -12.55 -9.38 19.06
N GLY A 165 -13.39 -9.77 20.02
CA GLY A 165 -14.67 -10.40 19.74
C GLY A 165 -15.76 -9.38 19.43
N LEU A 166 -16.81 -9.81 18.73
CA LEU A 166 -18.07 -9.05 18.71
C LEU A 166 -18.59 -8.91 20.15
N PRO A 167 -19.17 -7.75 20.53
CA PRO A 167 -19.78 -7.59 21.84
C PRO A 167 -20.69 -8.77 22.13
N LYS A 168 -20.56 -9.38 23.32
CA LYS A 168 -21.42 -10.48 23.78
C LYS A 168 -22.83 -10.00 24.13
N GLU A 169 -23.34 -9.01 23.40
CA GLU A 169 -24.72 -8.58 23.52
C GLU A 169 -25.55 -9.36 22.52
N LYS A 170 -26.66 -9.91 23.00
CA LYS A 170 -27.67 -10.60 22.20
C LYS A 170 -28.18 -9.65 21.10
N LEU A 171 -27.53 -9.66 19.95
CA LEU A 171 -27.87 -8.79 18.81
C LEU A 171 -29.22 -9.10 18.15
N PHE A 172 -29.95 -10.12 18.63
CA PHE A 172 -31.31 -10.41 18.21
C PHE A 172 -32.13 -10.98 19.37
N SER A 173 -32.58 -10.14 20.32
CA SER A 173 -33.84 -10.46 20.98
C SER A 173 -34.96 -10.00 20.05
N ARG A 174 -35.56 -10.94 19.32
CA ARG A 174 -36.86 -10.68 18.68
C ARG A 174 -37.84 -10.30 19.80
N ARG A 175 -38.31 -9.06 19.78
CA ARG A 175 -39.63 -8.72 20.32
C ARG A 175 -40.62 -8.84 19.18
#